data_AF-X1IG33-F1
#
_entry.id   AF-X1IG33-F1
#
_cell.length_a   1.000
_cell.length_b   1.000
_cell.length_c   1.000
_cell.angle_alpha   90.00
_cell.angle_beta   90.00
_cell.angle_gamma   90.00
#
_symmetry.space_group_name_H-M   'P 1'
#
loop_
_entity.id
_entity.type
_entity.pdbx_description
1 polymer ?
#
loop_
_entity_poly.entity_id
_entity_poly.type
_entity_poly.pdbx_seq_one_letter_code
_entity_poly.pdbx_strand_id
1 'polypeptide(L)'
;MQKVYRELEAADRVVLASPIQFMGITAQMKAMIDRCQALWARKYVLKVPPLGDRRERKGFFISVAGRKGANVFDGALITIKSLFAVLDITYAGELLFRNVDEKGAIAKHPDALKRAYLAGQELVEDQLAG
;
A
#
# COMPACT_ATOMS: atom_id res chain seq x y z
N MET A 1 -5.69 -16.44 5.88
CA MET A 1 -4.42 -15.80 5.44
C MET A 1 -3.62 -16.60 4.44
N GLN A 2 -3.66 -17.93 4.42
CA GLN A 2 -2.80 -18.72 3.52
C GLN A 2 -2.89 -18.29 2.05
N LYS A 3 -4.09 -17.94 1.56
CA LYS A 3 -4.25 -17.35 0.23
C LYS A 3 -3.47 -16.03 0.10
N VAL A 4 -3.72 -15.05 0.98
CA VAL A 4 -3.06 -13.74 0.97
C VAL A 4 -1.53 -13.85 1.04
N TYR A 5 -0.99 -14.76 1.86
CA TYR A 5 0.46 -14.96 1.93
C TYR A 5 1.02 -15.46 0.61
N ARG A 6 0.37 -16.43 -0.03
CA ARG A 6 0.81 -16.91 -1.36
C ARG A 6 0.78 -15.81 -2.41
N GLU A 7 -0.26 -14.97 -2.42
CA GLU A 7 -0.33 -13.82 -3.34
C GLU A 7 0.79 -12.80 -3.05
N LEU A 8 1.07 -12.49 -1.77
CA LEU A 8 2.16 -11.58 -1.41
C LEU A 8 3.54 -12.14 -1.79
N GLU A 9 3.77 -13.44 -1.62
CA GLU A 9 5.01 -14.10 -2.01
C GLU A 9 5.17 -14.13 -3.55
N ALA A 10 4.07 -14.31 -4.29
CA ALA A 10 4.05 -14.35 -5.76
C ALA A 10 4.07 -12.96 -6.42
N ALA A 11 3.70 -11.89 -5.73
CA ALA A 11 3.64 -10.55 -6.31
C ALA A 11 5.02 -9.88 -6.43
N ASP A 12 5.27 -9.24 -7.58
CA ASP A 12 6.42 -8.33 -7.79
C ASP A 12 6.07 -6.87 -7.50
N ARG A 13 4.76 -6.56 -7.55
CA ARG A 13 4.19 -5.24 -7.29
C ARG A 13 2.96 -5.39 -6.39
N VAL A 14 2.87 -4.60 -5.32
CA VAL A 14 1.78 -4.65 -4.35
C VAL A 14 1.11 -3.29 -4.22
N VAL A 15 -0.15 -3.18 -4.63
CA VAL A 15 -0.94 -1.96 -4.47
C VAL A 15 -1.95 -2.17 -3.34
N LEU A 16 -1.88 -1.32 -2.31
CA LEU A 16 -2.88 -1.28 -1.24
C LEU A 16 -3.84 -0.11 -1.45
N ALA A 17 -5.13 -0.38 -1.36
CA ALA A 17 -6.18 0.63 -1.49
C ALA A 17 -7.09 0.61 -0.27
N SER A 18 -7.21 1.74 0.42
CA SER A 18 -8.10 1.88 1.57
C SER A 18 -8.59 3.32 1.68
N PRO A 19 -9.91 3.58 1.77
CA PRO A 19 -10.39 4.89 2.19
C PRO A 19 -9.95 5.18 3.63
N ILE A 20 -9.87 6.47 3.98
CA ILE A 20 -9.59 6.90 5.34
C ILE A 20 -10.84 6.78 6.21
N GLN A 21 -10.70 6.07 7.33
CA GLN A 21 -11.68 5.94 8.40
C GLN A 21 -10.99 6.34 9.70
N PHE A 22 -11.50 7.39 10.37
CA PHE A 22 -10.92 7.92 11.61
C PHE A 22 -9.39 8.12 11.55
N MET A 23 -8.90 8.84 10.53
CA MET A 23 -7.46 9.16 10.32
C MET A 23 -6.57 7.94 10.02
N GLY A 24 -7.16 6.76 9.78
CA GLY A 24 -6.44 5.53 9.46
C GLY A 24 -7.07 4.76 8.30
N ILE A 25 -6.49 3.60 8.00
CA ILE A 25 -7.04 2.63 7.05
C ILE A 25 -8.29 1.94 7.60
N THR A 26 -9.03 1.24 6.74
CA THR A 26 -10.21 0.47 7.17
C THR A 26 -9.82 -0.66 8.12
N ALA A 27 -10.76 -1.07 8.97
CA ALA A 27 -10.58 -2.19 9.89
C ALA A 27 -10.21 -3.49 9.15
N GLN A 28 -10.78 -3.73 7.96
CA GLN A 28 -10.46 -4.91 7.15
C GLN A 28 -9.00 -4.89 6.66
N MET A 29 -8.51 -3.73 6.20
CA MET A 29 -7.11 -3.58 5.80
C MET A 29 -6.20 -3.79 7.01
N LYS A 30 -6.52 -3.16 8.16
CA LYS A 30 -5.73 -3.31 9.39
C LYS A 30 -5.71 -4.76 9.89
N ALA A 31 -6.82 -5.48 9.81
CA ALA A 31 -6.88 -6.90 10.17
C ALA A 31 -5.98 -7.76 9.28
N MET A 32 -5.83 -7.44 7.99
CA MET A 32 -4.88 -8.12 7.10
C MET A 32 -3.42 -7.79 7.47
N ILE A 33 -3.13 -6.51 7.73
CA ILE A 33 -1.81 -6.03 8.16
C ILE A 33 -1.38 -6.68 9.47
N ASP A 34 -2.25 -6.74 10.46
CA ASP A 34 -1.93 -7.29 11.79
C ASP A 34 -1.55 -8.77 11.72
N ARG A 35 -2.10 -9.50 10.74
CA ARG A 35 -1.73 -10.90 10.51
C ARG A 35 -0.35 -11.05 9.87
N CYS A 36 0.19 -10.01 9.25
CA CYS A 36 1.58 -9.98 8.77
C CYS A 36 2.61 -9.95 9.90
N GLN A 37 2.21 -9.93 11.18
CA GLN A 37 3.09 -10.17 12.32
C GLN A 37 3.86 -11.50 12.22
N ALA A 38 3.29 -12.51 11.57
CA ALA A 38 4.01 -13.75 11.27
C ALA A 38 5.19 -13.52 10.29
N LEU A 39 5.02 -12.62 9.32
CA LEU A 39 6.07 -12.26 8.35
C LEU A 39 7.11 -11.33 8.98
N TRP A 40 6.69 -10.47 9.91
CA TRP A 40 7.62 -9.76 10.80
C TRP A 40 8.53 -10.73 11.57
N ALA A 41 7.95 -11.79 12.15
CA ALA A 41 8.73 -12.79 12.89
C ALA A 41 9.72 -13.53 11.97
N ARG A 42 9.34 -13.83 10.72
CA ARG A 42 10.27 -14.38 9.71
C ARG A 42 11.50 -13.49 9.55
N LYS A 43 11.29 -12.19 9.32
CA LYS A 43 12.37 -11.22 9.11
C LYS A 43 13.22 -10.99 10.36
N TYR A 44 12.59 -10.63 11.48
CA TYR A 44 13.30 -10.11 12.64
C TYR A 44 13.68 -11.18 13.67
N VAL A 45 12.90 -12.26 13.81
CA VAL A 45 13.19 -13.34 14.76
C VAL A 45 13.97 -14.46 14.08
N LEU A 46 13.44 -15.00 12.97
CA LEU A 46 14.03 -16.14 12.27
C LEU A 46 15.15 -15.75 11.29
N LYS A 47 15.30 -14.45 10.99
CA LYS A 47 16.33 -13.91 10.08
C LYS A 47 16.26 -14.49 8.66
N VAL A 48 15.06 -14.84 8.21
CA VAL A 48 14.79 -15.29 6.82
C VAL A 48 13.93 -14.26 6.09
N PRO A 49 13.95 -14.22 4.75
CA PRO A 49 13.15 -13.25 4.02
C PRO A 49 11.65 -13.38 4.34
N PRO A 50 10.95 -12.25 4.58
CA PRO A 50 9.55 -12.26 5.02
C PRO A 50 8.61 -12.86 3.96
N LEU A 51 8.98 -12.78 2.68
CA LEU A 51 8.20 -13.27 1.54
C LEU A 51 8.90 -14.43 0.78
N GLY A 52 9.79 -15.16 1.44
CA GLY A 52 10.39 -16.40 0.91
C GLY A 52 11.63 -16.20 0.04
N ASP A 53 11.80 -15.04 -0.58
CA ASP A 53 12.98 -14.69 -1.37
C ASP A 53 13.41 -13.23 -1.13
N ARG A 54 14.46 -12.78 -1.83
CA ARG A 54 14.97 -11.41 -1.76
C ARG A 54 14.79 -10.64 -3.07
N ARG A 55 13.88 -11.08 -3.95
CA ARG A 55 13.66 -10.37 -5.21
C ARG A 55 13.04 -9.00 -4.91
N GLU A 56 13.38 -8.02 -5.75
CA GLU A 56 12.85 -6.67 -5.59
C GLU A 56 11.32 -6.69 -5.71
N ARG A 57 10.65 -6.01 -4.77
CA ARG A 57 9.22 -5.74 -4.83
C ARG A 57 8.98 -4.26 -4.62
N LYS A 58 8.06 -3.69 -5.38
CA LYS A 58 7.61 -2.31 -5.21
C LYS A 58 6.18 -2.27 -4.69
N GLY A 59 5.94 -1.38 -3.75
CA GLY A 59 4.65 -1.19 -3.09
C GLY A 59 4.10 0.19 -3.37
N PHE A 60 2.79 0.30 -3.54
CA PHE A 60 2.11 1.57 -3.80
C PHE A 60 0.84 1.69 -2.95
N PHE A 61 0.49 2.91 -2.55
CA PHE A 61 -0.71 3.17 -1.76
C PHE A 61 -1.70 4.09 -2.47
N ILE A 62 -2.99 3.74 -2.47
CA ILE A 62 -4.06 4.57 -3.00
C ILE A 62 -5.10 4.81 -1.92
N SER A 63 -5.46 6.07 -1.69
CA SER A 63 -6.42 6.42 -0.65
C SER A 63 -7.27 7.63 -1.01
N VAL A 64 -8.45 7.65 -0.41
CA VAL A 64 -9.41 8.75 -0.51
C VAL A 64 -9.85 9.17 0.89
N ALA A 65 -10.12 10.45 1.08
CA ALA A 65 -10.65 10.98 2.33
C ALA A 65 -11.74 12.04 2.05
N GLY A 66 -12.82 12.01 2.84
CA GLY A 66 -13.86 13.03 2.78
C GLY A 66 -13.40 14.40 3.30
N ARG A 67 -12.45 14.43 4.25
CA ARG A 67 -11.97 15.66 4.90
C ARG A 67 -10.83 16.36 4.15
N LYS A 68 -10.73 17.69 4.30
CA LYS A 68 -9.66 18.56 3.77
C LYS A 68 -8.37 18.66 4.61
N GLY A 69 -8.37 18.12 5.84
CA GLY A 69 -7.27 18.30 6.79
C GLY A 69 -5.90 17.89 6.19
N ALA A 70 -4.86 18.68 6.46
CA ALA A 70 -3.53 18.44 5.89
C ALA A 70 -3.00 17.03 6.23
N ASN A 71 -3.23 16.60 7.47
CA ASN A 71 -2.75 15.36 8.09
C ASN A 71 -3.71 14.16 7.99
N VAL A 72 -4.74 14.24 7.14
CA VAL A 72 -5.81 13.21 7.09
C VAL A 72 -5.30 11.82 6.69
N PHE A 73 -4.15 11.74 6.02
CA PHE A 73 -3.56 10.47 5.56
C PHE A 73 -2.41 9.97 6.44
N ASP A 74 -1.89 10.78 7.37
CA ASP A 74 -0.60 10.52 8.02
C ASP A 74 -0.58 9.18 8.77
N GLY A 75 -1.66 8.89 9.52
CA GLY A 75 -1.80 7.63 10.24
C GLY A 75 -1.84 6.41 9.31
N ALA A 76 -2.52 6.54 8.17
CA ALA A 76 -2.54 5.49 7.14
C ALA A 76 -1.16 5.33 6.49
N LEU A 77 -0.50 6.41 6.09
CA LEU A 77 0.82 6.38 5.46
C LEU A 77 1.87 5.73 6.35
N ILE A 78 1.90 6.09 7.64
CA ILE A 78 2.80 5.47 8.62
C ILE A 78 2.55 3.96 8.69
N THR A 79 1.29 3.54 8.76
CA THR A 79 0.92 2.12 8.82
C THR A 79 1.36 1.36 7.56
N ILE A 80 1.11 1.91 6.37
CA ILE A 80 1.47 1.26 5.10
C ILE A 80 2.98 1.20 4.91
N LYS A 81 3.70 2.30 5.15
CA LYS A 81 5.17 2.34 5.06
C LYS A 81 5.80 1.35 6.03
N SER A 82 5.23 1.21 7.23
CA SER A 82 5.69 0.23 8.22
C SER A 82 5.48 -1.20 7.73
N LEU A 83 4.31 -1.53 7.18
CA LEU A 83 4.06 -2.85 6.57
C LEU A 83 5.09 -3.15 5.47
N PHE A 84 5.26 -2.25 4.51
CA PHE A 84 6.18 -2.49 3.39
C PHE A 84 7.63 -2.65 3.86
N ALA A 85 8.07 -1.86 4.84
CA ALA A 85 9.38 -2.05 5.47
C ALA A 85 9.52 -3.43 6.14
N VAL A 86 8.47 -3.94 6.78
CA VAL A 86 8.46 -5.28 7.39
C VAL A 86 8.53 -6.39 6.32
N LEU A 87 7.89 -6.18 5.17
CA LEU A 87 7.80 -7.16 4.08
C LEU A 87 8.94 -7.08 3.06
N ASP A 88 9.93 -6.21 3.27
CA ASP A 88 11.00 -5.92 2.29
C ASP A 88 10.43 -5.48 0.92
N ILE A 89 9.38 -4.65 0.96
CA ILE A 89 8.77 -4.03 -0.22
C ILE A 89 9.21 -2.56 -0.25
N THR A 90 9.78 -2.13 -1.38
CA THR A 90 10.18 -0.73 -1.60
C THR A 90 8.93 0.13 -1.77
N TYR A 91 8.78 1.17 -0.95
CA TYR A 91 7.68 2.11 -1.08
C TYR A 91 7.89 3.02 -2.30
N ALA A 92 7.19 2.74 -3.40
CA ALA A 92 7.37 3.43 -4.67
C ALA A 92 6.53 4.71 -4.80
N GLY A 93 5.45 4.85 -4.03
CA GLY A 93 4.66 6.08 -4.04
C GLY A 93 3.23 5.91 -3.54
N GLU A 94 2.46 6.98 -3.73
CA GLU A 94 1.10 7.09 -3.26
C GLU A 94 0.22 8.01 -4.11
N LEU A 95 -1.08 7.71 -4.15
CA LEU A 95 -2.11 8.61 -4.67
C LEU A 95 -3.16 8.87 -3.59
N LEU A 96 -3.22 10.12 -3.15
CA LEU A 96 -4.07 10.58 -2.05
C LEU A 96 -5.04 11.64 -2.55
N PHE A 97 -6.33 11.35 -2.47
CA PHE A 97 -7.39 12.25 -2.94
C PHE A 97 -8.25 12.73 -1.77
N ARG A 98 -8.31 14.06 -1.57
CA ARG A 98 -9.15 14.70 -0.55
C ARG A 98 -10.51 15.07 -1.16
N ASN A 99 -11.49 15.37 -0.31
CA ASN A 99 -12.84 15.77 -0.71
C ASN A 99 -13.60 14.68 -1.50
N VAL A 100 -13.33 13.42 -1.19
CA VAL A 100 -14.01 12.27 -1.78
C VAL A 100 -14.77 11.58 -0.66
N ASP A 101 -16.04 11.93 -0.51
CA ASP A 101 -16.88 11.48 0.60
C ASP A 101 -17.93 10.47 0.14
N GLU A 102 -18.66 10.81 -0.93
CA GLU A 102 -19.70 9.93 -1.47
C GLU A 102 -19.12 8.78 -2.32
N LYS A 103 -19.84 7.65 -2.30
CA LYS A 103 -19.56 6.51 -3.18
C LYS A 103 -19.53 6.98 -4.63
N GLY A 104 -18.43 6.70 -5.33
CA GLY A 104 -18.25 7.05 -6.74
C GLY A 104 -17.83 8.50 -7.00
N ALA A 105 -17.72 9.36 -5.97
CA ALA A 105 -17.31 10.76 -6.15
C ALA A 105 -15.92 10.89 -6.82
N ILE A 106 -15.02 9.93 -6.59
CA ILE A 106 -13.69 9.89 -7.21
C ILE A 106 -13.75 9.89 -8.75
N ALA A 107 -14.82 9.37 -9.36
CA ALA A 107 -14.99 9.35 -10.81
C ALA A 107 -15.17 10.76 -11.41
N LYS A 108 -15.57 11.74 -10.59
CA LYS A 108 -15.70 13.15 -10.99
C LYS A 108 -14.39 13.93 -10.80
N HIS A 109 -13.36 13.32 -10.21
CA HIS A 109 -12.09 13.98 -9.98
C HIS A 109 -11.34 14.12 -11.33
N PRO A 110 -10.96 15.34 -11.74
CA PRO A 110 -10.61 15.64 -13.14
C PRO A 110 -9.41 14.86 -13.67
N ASP A 111 -8.46 14.50 -12.80
CA ASP A 111 -7.20 13.85 -13.17
C ASP A 111 -6.95 12.52 -12.44
N ALA A 112 -7.89 12.02 -11.61
CA ALA A 112 -7.60 10.87 -10.75
C ALA A 112 -7.27 9.61 -11.55
N LEU A 113 -8.05 9.33 -12.60
CA LEU A 113 -7.81 8.18 -13.48
C LEU A 113 -6.51 8.35 -14.26
N LYS A 114 -6.22 9.56 -14.77
CA LYS A 114 -4.98 9.85 -15.49
C LYS A 114 -3.76 9.65 -14.59
N ARG A 115 -3.80 10.16 -13.35
CA ARG A 115 -2.73 10.00 -12.36
C ARG A 115 -2.54 8.53 -11.97
N ALA A 116 -3.62 7.78 -11.78
CA ALA A 116 -3.56 6.34 -11.50
C ALA A 116 -2.95 5.55 -12.66
N TYR A 117 -3.31 5.91 -13.90
CA TYR A 117 -2.74 5.29 -15.10
C TYR A 117 -1.22 5.53 -15.19
N LEU A 118 -0.78 6.78 -15.08
CA LEU A 118 0.64 7.14 -15.15
C LEU A 118 1.45 6.51 -14.00
N ALA A 119 0.92 6.54 -12.77
CA ALA A 119 1.57 5.90 -11.62
C ALA A 119 1.67 4.37 -11.82
N GLY A 120 0.69 3.74 -12.47
CA GLY A 120 0.74 2.33 -12.82
C GLY A 120 1.85 2.01 -13.83
N GLN A 121 2.07 2.88 -14.83
CA GLN A 121 3.17 2.75 -15.78
C GLN A 121 4.53 2.86 -15.07
N GLU A 122 4.71 3.92 -14.28
CA GLU A 122 5.95 4.14 -13.52
C GLU A 122 6.24 3.00 -12.52
N LEU A 123 5.20 2.43 -11.90
CA LEU A 123 5.36 1.34 -10.94
C LEU A 123 5.93 0.07 -11.59
N VAL A 124 5.60 -0.21 -12.84
CA VAL A 124 6.08 -1.41 -13.56
C VAL A 124 7.38 -1.17 -14.29
N GLU A 125 7.77 0.09 -14.52
CA GLU A 125 9.09 0.41 -15.05
C GLU A 125 10.17 -0.05 -14.05
N ASP A 126 11.10 -0.86 -14.54
CA ASP A 126 12.31 -1.17 -13.82
C ASP A 126 13.23 0.06 -13.93
N GLN A 127 13.75 0.52 -12.80
CA GLN A 127 14.84 1.49 -12.86
C GLN A 127 16.01 0.73 -13.47
N LEU A 128 16.30 0.97 -14.76
CA LEU A 128 17.54 0.52 -15.38
C LEU A 128 18.66 0.97 -14.44
N ALA A 129 19.34 -0.01 -13.83
CA ALA A 129 20.49 0.25 -12.99
C ALA A 129 21.50 1.03 -13.84
N GLY A 130 21.69 2.31 -13.49
CA GLY A 130 22.84 3.10 -13.92
C GLY A 130 24.09 2.66 -13.17
#